data_AF-A0A524KID1-F1
#
_entry.id   AF-A0A524KID1-F1
#
_cell.length_a   1.000
_cell.length_b   1.000
_cell.length_c   1.000
_cell.angle_alpha   90.00
_cell.angle_beta   90.00
_cell.angle_gamma   90.00
#
_symmetry.space_group_name_H-M   'P 1'
#
loop_
_entity.id
_entity.type
_entity.pdbx_description
1 polymer ?
#
loop_
_entity_poly.entity_id
_entity_poly.type
_entity_poly.pdbx_seq_one_letter_code
_entity_poly.pdbx_strand_id
1 'polypeptide(L)' 'KSLAIEVTLQPRDKTLTDDEIDAVAAKIVAAVTKATGGELRG' A
#
# COMPACT_ATOMS: atom_id res chain seq x y z
N LYS A 1 18.05 2.15 7.41
CA LYS A 1 17.32 1.29 8.36
C LYS A 1 16.00 0.95 7.69
N SER A 2 15.72 -0.32 7.46
CA SER A 2 14.52 -0.74 6.71
C SER A 2 13.43 -1.22 7.67
N LEU A 3 12.18 -0.93 7.35
CA LEU A 3 10.99 -1.32 8.10
C LEU A 3 10.05 -2.04 7.13
N ALA A 4 9.64 -3.26 7.48
CA ALA A 4 8.63 -4.00 6.74
C ALA A 4 7.25 -3.63 7.29
N ILE A 5 6.30 -3.34 6.40
CA ILE A 5 4.92 -2.97 6.75
C ILE A 5 3.98 -3.93 6.03
N GLU A 6 3.16 -4.64 6.79
CA GLU A 6 2.08 -5.48 6.26
C GLU A 6 0.76 -4.71 6.35
N VAL A 7 -0.03 -4.75 5.29
CA VAL A 7 -1.35 -4.09 5.23
C VAL A 7 -2.40 -5.10 4.83
N THR A 8 -3.37 -5.32 5.72
CA THR A 8 -4.52 -6.17 5.46
C THR A 8 -5.69 -5.33 4.95
N LEU A 9 -6.19 -5.66 3.76
CA LEU A 9 -7.36 -5.01 3.18
C LEU A 9 -8.61 -5.83 3.47
N GLN A 10 -9.62 -5.19 4.07
CA GLN A 10 -10.91 -5.85 4.36
C GLN A 10 -12.01 -5.23 3.50
N PRO A 11 -12.40 -5.89 2.38
CA PRO A 11 -13.49 -5.42 1.55
C PRO A 11 -14.82 -5.49 2.29
N ARG A 12 -15.65 -4.44 2.18
CA ARG A 12 -16.98 -4.38 2.80
C ARG A 12 -18.11 -4.65 1.82
N ASP A 13 -18.02 -4.14 0.59
CA ASP A 13 -19.11 -4.21 -0.39
C ASP A 13 -18.89 -5.28 -1.46
N LYS A 14 -17.70 -5.32 -2.06
CA LYS A 14 -17.35 -6.24 -3.14
C LYS A 14 -15.94 -6.77 -2.97
N THR A 15 -15.71 -7.97 -3.48
CA THR A 15 -14.36 -8.52 -3.62
C THR A 15 -13.51 -7.56 -4.43
N LEU A 16 -12.34 -7.21 -3.89
CA LEU A 16 -11.39 -6.38 -4.62
C LEU A 16 -10.84 -7.17 -5.81
N THR A 17 -10.71 -6.50 -6.94
CA THR A 17 -9.94 -7.03 -8.06
C THR A 17 -8.46 -6.78 -7.85
N ASP A 18 -7.60 -7.49 -8.59
CA ASP A 18 -6.15 -7.28 -8.55
C ASP A 18 -5.80 -5.82 -8.85
N ASP A 19 -6.44 -5.21 -9.86
CA ASP A 19 -6.27 -3.80 -10.20
C ASP A 19 -6.59 -2.84 -9.04
N GLU A 20 -7.62 -3.15 -8.24
CA GLU A 20 -7.99 -2.32 -7.09
C GLU A 20 -6.98 -2.47 -5.95
N ILE A 21 -6.44 -3.68 -5.74
CA ILE A 21 -5.40 -3.94 -4.75
C ILE A 21 -4.12 -3.19 -5.13
N ASP A 22 -3.71 -3.25 -6.39
CA ASP A 22 -2.53 -2.56 -6.91
C ASP A 22 -2.68 -1.03 -6.79
N ALA A 23 -3.86 -0.50 -7.10
CA ALA A 23 -4.14 0.91 -6.93
C ALA A 23 -4.04 1.37 -5.46
N VAL A 24 -4.46 0.52 -4.52
CA VAL A 24 -4.34 0.81 -3.08
C VAL A 24 -2.88 0.68 -2.62
N ALA A 25 -2.15 -0.33 -3.08
CA ALA A 25 -0.73 -0.51 -2.77
C ALA A 25 0.10 0.70 -3.23
N ALA A 26 -0.11 1.17 -4.46
CA ALA A 26 0.55 2.37 -4.98
C ALA A 26 0.24 3.62 -4.15
N LYS A 27 -1.02 3.78 -3.72
CA LYS A 27 -1.42 4.89 -2.83
C LYS A 27 -0.72 4.84 -1.48
N ILE A 28 -0.57 3.66 -0.89
CA ILE A 28 0.13 3.47 0.39
C ILE A 28 1.60 3.85 0.25
N VAL A 29 2.28 3.37 -0.80
CA VAL A 29 3.69 3.70 -1.06
C VAL A 29 3.85 5.22 -1.23
N ALA A 30 3.01 5.85 -2.06
CA ALA A 30 3.06 7.30 -2.25
C ALA A 30 2.83 8.08 -0.95
N ALA A 31 1.91 7.61 -0.09
CA ALA A 31 1.66 8.22 1.21
C ALA A 31 2.87 8.08 2.15
N VAL A 32 3.50 6.90 2.19
CA VAL A 32 4.71 6.66 2.99
C VAL A 32 5.86 7.53 2.49
N THR A 33 6.10 7.58 1.19
CA THR A 33 7.12 8.44 0.58
C THR A 33 6.86 9.92 0.89
N LYS A 34 5.62 10.38 0.80
CA LYS A 34 5.26 11.77 1.12
C LYS A 34 5.44 12.08 2.61
N ALA A 35 5.05 11.16 3.50
CA ALA A 35 5.06 11.40 4.94
C ALA A 35 6.45 11.25 5.57
N THR A 36 7.30 10.39 5.00
CA THR A 36 8.57 10.00 5.65
C THR A 36 9.81 10.20 4.77
N GLY A 37 9.63 10.45 3.46
CA GLY A 37 10.73 10.43 2.49
C GLY A 37 11.28 9.03 2.21
N GLY A 38 10.66 7.98 2.76
CA GLY A 38 11.05 6.59 2.54
C GLY A 38 10.64 6.08 1.16
N GLU A 39 11.51 5.28 0.55
CA GLU A 39 11.25 4.57 -0.70
C GLU A 39 10.91 3.11 -0.41
N LEU A 40 9.98 2.53 -1.18
CA LEU A 40 9.80 1.08 -1.19
C LEU A 40 11.05 0.47 -1.80
N ARG A 41 11.66 -0.46 -1.07
CA ARG A 41 12.89 -1.13 -1.49
C ARG A 41 12.62 -2.63 -1.47
N GLY A 42 12.18 -3.16 -2.61
CA GLY A 42 11.75 -4.55 -2.77
C GLY A 42 11.30 -4.82 -4.20
#